data_AF-A0A442NL00-F1
#
_entry.id   AF-A0A442NL00-F1
#
_cell.length_a   1.000
_cell.length_b   1.000
_cell.length_c   1.000
_cell.angle_alpha   90.00
_cell.angle_beta   90.00
_cell.angle_gamma   90.00
#
_symmetry.space_group_name_H-M   'P 1'
#
loop_
_entity.id
_entity.type
_entity.pdbx_description
1 polymer ?
#
loop_
_entity_poly.entity_id
_entity_poly.type
_entity_poly.pdbx_seq_one_letter_code
_entity_poly.pdbx_strand_id
1 'polypeptide(L)'
;MTVYMVERELKGISMEALGDAQKAAISKAAEMTSSGTDISYLRSTFAPEDGRCMCLFDANSDVDVKRLNDDAGLPYHRIVPALDLTP
;
A
#
# COMPACT_ATOMS: atom_id res chain seq x y z
N MET A 1 9.17 -13.30 -3.97
CA MET A 1 8.04 -12.45 -3.60
C MET A 1 7.48 -11.80 -4.86
N THR A 2 6.25 -11.30 -4.79
CA THR A 2 5.50 -10.69 -5.89
C THR A 2 5.16 -9.26 -5.51
N VAL A 3 5.30 -8.33 -6.45
CA VAL A 3 4.80 -6.97 -6.24
C VAL A 3 3.29 -6.97 -6.38
N TYR A 4 2.61 -6.39 -5.39
CA TYR A 4 1.18 -6.14 -5.40
C TYR A 4 0.92 -4.64 -5.45
N MET A 5 -0.04 -4.25 -6.28
CA MET A 5 -0.57 -2.90 -6.35
C MET A 5 -1.90 -2.83 -5.62
N VAL A 6 -1.97 -1.91 -4.66
CA VAL A 6 -3.18 -1.54 -3.95
C VAL A 6 -3.69 -0.23 -4.53
N GLU A 7 -4.87 -0.27 -5.14
CA GLU A 7 -5.53 0.92 -5.66
C GLU A 7 -6.50 1.49 -4.62
N ARG A 8 -6.47 2.81 -4.46
CA ARG A 8 -7.32 3.56 -3.52
C ARG A 8 -7.92 4.78 -4.22
N GLU A 9 -9.14 5.12 -3.83
CA GLU A 9 -9.83 6.35 -4.24
C GLU A 9 -9.76 7.35 -3.09
N LEU A 10 -8.86 8.33 -3.20
CA LEU A 10 -8.54 9.32 -2.15
C LEU A 10 -8.89 10.75 -2.61
N LYS A 11 -9.97 10.90 -3.39
CA LYS A 11 -10.40 12.20 -3.88
C LYS A 11 -10.66 13.16 -2.72
N GLY A 12 -9.99 14.31 -2.75
CA GLY A 12 -10.10 15.35 -1.72
C GLY A 12 -9.26 15.10 -0.46
N ILE A 13 -8.38 14.10 -0.45
CA ILE A 13 -7.43 13.91 0.66
C ILE A 13 -6.46 15.10 0.76
N SER A 14 -6.16 15.54 1.98
CA SER A 14 -5.09 16.51 2.22
C SER A 14 -3.71 15.86 2.08
N MET A 15 -2.68 16.66 1.79
CA MET A 15 -1.30 16.15 1.75
C MET A 15 -0.82 15.58 3.09
N GLU A 16 -1.30 16.15 4.20
CA GLU A 16 -1.04 15.63 5.55
C GLU A 16 -1.64 14.24 5.75
N ALA A 17 -2.94 14.08 5.45
CA ALA A 17 -3.62 12.79 5.57
C ALA A 17 -3.04 11.74 4.60
N LEU A 18 -2.61 12.15 3.40
CA LEU A 18 -1.90 11.26 2.47
C LEU A 18 -0.56 10.79 3.04
N GLY A 19 0.21 11.72 3.64
CA GLY A 19 1.46 11.40 4.30
C GLY A 19 1.28 10.47 5.50
N ASP A 20 0.24 10.68 6.30
CA ASP A 20 -0.05 9.81 7.45
C ASP A 20 -0.55 8.43 7.03
N ALA A 21 -1.35 8.33 5.96
CA ALA A 21 -1.72 7.06 5.36
C ALA A 21 -0.49 6.28 4.86
N GLN A 22 0.47 6.97 4.23
CA GLN A 22 1.73 6.36 3.80
C GLN A 22 2.55 5.87 5.00
N LYS A 23 2.71 6.68 6.05
CA LYS A 23 3.42 6.28 7.28
C LYS A 23 2.76 5.05 7.91
N ALA A 24 1.43 5.02 8.02
CA ALA A 24 0.70 3.89 8.57
C ALA A 24 0.97 2.59 7.79
N ALA A 25 0.98 2.65 6.46
CA ALA A 25 1.32 1.50 5.61
C ALA A 25 2.76 1.00 5.86
N ILE A 26 3.74 1.91 5.92
CA ILE A 26 5.14 1.59 6.16
C ILE A 26 5.32 0.97 7.55
N SER A 27 4.76 1.59 8.59
CA SER A 27 4.85 1.11 9.97
C SER A 27 4.21 -0.27 10.12
N LYS A 28 3.04 -0.51 9.51
CA LYS A 28 2.39 -1.81 9.58
C LYS A 28 3.17 -2.90 8.83
N ALA A 29 3.75 -2.57 7.66
CA ALA A 29 4.62 -3.50 6.95
C ALA A 29 5.83 -3.93 7.81
N ALA A 30 6.47 -2.97 8.47
CA ALA A 30 7.61 -3.23 9.34
C ALA A 30 7.21 -4.08 10.56
N GLU A 31 6.07 -3.80 11.18
CA GLU A 31 5.53 -4.60 12.29
C GLU A 31 5.25 -6.05 11.86
N MET A 32 4.58 -6.24 10.72
CA MET A 32 4.27 -7.56 10.16
C MET A 32 5.54 -8.34 9.81
N THR A 33 6.53 -7.68 9.22
CA THR A 33 7.85 -8.25 8.95
C THR A 33 8.55 -8.69 10.23
N SER A 34 8.56 -7.85 11.26
CA SER A 34 9.14 -8.19 12.57
C SER A 34 8.41 -9.36 13.25
N SER A 35 7.14 -9.59 12.88
CA SER A 35 6.30 -10.69 13.36
C SER A 35 6.36 -11.93 12.46
N GLY A 36 7.24 -11.96 11.45
CA GLY A 36 7.49 -13.10 10.57
C GLY A 36 6.65 -13.16 9.30
N THR A 37 5.88 -12.13 8.98
CA THR A 37 5.18 -12.01 7.69
C THR A 37 6.02 -11.19 6.73
N ASP A 38 6.58 -11.81 5.69
CA ASP A 38 7.46 -11.16 4.73
C ASP A 38 6.67 -10.22 3.79
N ILE A 39 6.61 -8.94 4.17
CA ILE A 39 5.90 -7.89 3.45
C ILE A 39 6.60 -6.53 3.59
N SER A 40 6.83 -5.83 2.48
CA SER A 40 7.46 -4.51 2.49
C SER A 40 6.65 -3.48 1.70
N TYR A 41 6.65 -2.24 2.18
CA TYR A 41 6.16 -1.09 1.43
C TYR A 41 7.25 -0.61 0.46
N LEU A 42 6.92 -0.48 -0.83
CA LEU A 42 7.89 -0.04 -1.83
C LEU A 42 7.75 1.46 -2.11
N ARG A 43 6.62 1.86 -2.70
CA ARG A 43 6.37 3.23 -3.16
C ARG A 43 4.89 3.48 -3.38
N SER A 44 4.51 4.74 -3.52
CA SER A 44 3.17 5.12 -3.96
C SER A 44 3.21 6.17 -5.05
N THR A 45 2.21 6.17 -5.91
CA THR A 45 1.90 7.26 -6.83
C THR A 45 0.48 7.74 -6.54
N PHE A 46 0.33 9.05 -6.34
CA PHE A 46 -0.96 9.69 -6.17
C PHE A 46 -1.19 10.64 -7.34
N ALA A 47 -2.37 10.56 -7.97
CA ALA A 47 -2.82 11.44 -9.02
C ALA A 47 -3.84 12.44 -8.44
N PRO A 48 -3.46 13.70 -8.15
CA PRO A 48 -4.36 14.66 -7.50
C PRO A 48 -5.59 15.03 -8.35
N GLU A 49 -5.48 14.91 -9.68
CA GLU A 49 -6.56 15.25 -10.63
C GLU A 49 -7.82 14.41 -10.41
N ASP A 50 -7.64 13.09 -10.22
CA ASP A 50 -8.75 12.14 -10.08
C ASP A 50 -8.81 11.47 -8.71
N GLY A 51 -7.78 11.65 -7.87
CA GLY A 51 -7.73 11.13 -6.51
C GLY A 51 -7.23 9.69 -6.44
N ARG A 52 -6.78 9.08 -7.53
CA ARG A 52 -6.27 7.70 -7.51
C ARG A 52 -4.93 7.63 -6.80
N CYS A 53 -4.81 6.67 -5.90
CA CYS A 53 -3.55 6.35 -5.24
C CYS A 53 -3.21 4.88 -5.47
N MET A 54 -2.00 4.62 -5.95
CA MET A 54 -1.45 3.29 -6.17
C MET A 54 -0.30 3.08 -5.20
N CYS A 55 -0.46 2.19 -4.23
CA CYS A 55 0.61 1.78 -3.31
C CYS A 55 1.15 0.41 -3.75
N LEU A 56 2.47 0.29 -3.85
CA LEU A 56 3.15 -0.95 -4.21
C LEU A 56 3.74 -1.59 -2.95
N PHE A 57 3.52 -2.89 -2.82
CA PHE A 57 4.06 -3.73 -1.76
C PHE A 57 4.75 -4.94 -2.36
N ASP A 58 5.86 -5.38 -1.78
CA ASP A 58 6.42 -6.70 -2.07
C ASP A 58 5.95 -7.67 -1.00
N ALA A 59 5.33 -8.79 -1.39
CA ALA A 59 4.76 -9.76 -0.46
C ALA A 59 4.74 -11.18 -1.05
N ASN A 60 4.49 -12.18 -0.21
CA ASN A 60 4.29 -13.56 -0.66
C ASN A 60 2.88 -13.83 -1.20
N SER A 61 1.87 -13.08 -0.76
CA SER A 61 0.48 -13.25 -1.17
C SER A 61 -0.32 -11.95 -1.13
N ASP A 62 -1.42 -11.89 -1.88
CA ASP A 62 -2.42 -10.83 -1.78
C ASP A 62 -3.13 -10.82 -0.42
N VAL A 63 -3.23 -11.99 0.23
CA VAL A 63 -3.78 -12.15 1.59
C VAL A 63 -2.97 -11.34 2.61
N ASP A 64 -1.65 -11.35 2.54
CA ASP A 64 -0.78 -10.58 3.43
C ASP A 64 -0.93 -9.07 3.20
N VAL A 65 -1.04 -8.66 1.93
CA VAL A 65 -1.27 -7.25 1.57
C VAL A 65 -2.65 -6.79 2.04
N LYS A 66 -3.68 -7.64 1.90
CA LYS A 66 -5.01 -7.36 2.41
C LYS A 66 -4.99 -7.17 3.92
N ARG A 67 -4.39 -8.12 4.65
CA ARG A 67 -4.25 -8.05 6.10
C ARG A 67 -3.51 -6.78 6.54
N LEU A 68 -2.43 -6.40 5.86
CA LEU A 68 -1.71 -5.16 6.15
C LEU A 68 -2.62 -3.95 6.06
N ASN A 69 -3.42 -3.85 4.99
CA ASN A 69 -4.32 -2.72 4.79
C ASN A 69 -5.45 -2.69 5.81
N ASP A 70 -6.03 -3.85 6.12
CA ASP A 70 -7.08 -4.00 7.12
C ASP A 70 -6.54 -3.63 8.53
N ASP A 71 -5.39 -4.17 8.93
CA ASP A 71 -4.75 -3.92 10.24
C ASP A 71 -4.23 -2.48 10.38
N ALA A 72 -3.94 -1.80 9.26
CA ALA A 72 -3.56 -0.38 9.23
C ALA A 72 -4.76 0.57 9.12
N GLY A 73 -5.99 0.05 8.95
CA GLY A 73 -7.20 0.87 8.77
C GLY A 73 -7.21 1.66 7.45
N LEU A 74 -6.52 1.18 6.42
CA LEU A 74 -6.35 1.89 5.15
C LEU A 74 -7.36 1.39 4.11
N PRO A 75 -8.23 2.26 3.55
CA PRO A 75 -9.20 1.85 2.55
C PRO A 75 -8.52 1.48 1.22
N TYR A 76 -9.07 0.48 0.52
CA TYR A 76 -8.63 0.08 -0.81
C TYR A 76 -9.82 -0.32 -1.68
N HIS A 77 -9.66 -0.15 -2.99
CA HIS A 77 -10.61 -0.58 -4.01
C HIS A 77 -10.30 -2.00 -4.50
N ARG A 78 -9.02 -2.27 -4.80
CA ARG A 78 -8.54 -3.60 -5.20
C ARG A 78 -7.07 -3.81 -4.91
N ILE A 79 -6.68 -5.08 -4.85
CA ILE A 79 -5.30 -5.54 -4.70
C ILE A 79 -5.03 -6.50 -5.87
N VAL A 80 -3.99 -6.25 -6.65
CA VAL A 80 -3.64 -7.07 -7.81
C VAL A 80 -2.12 -7.27 -7.89
N PRO A 81 -1.63 -8.42 -8.41
CA PRO A 81 -0.23 -8.54 -8.80
C PRO A 81 0.14 -7.46 -9.82
N ALA A 82 1.34 -6.91 -9.72
CA ALA A 82 1.84 -5.86 -10.58
C ALA A 82 3.31 -6.10 -10.96
N LEU A 83 3.73 -5.48 -12.06
CA LEU A 83 5.14 -5.43 -12.46
C LEU A 83 5.67 -4.04 -12.11
N ASP A 84 6.61 -3.98 -11.17
CA ASP A 84 7.28 -2.74 -10.78
C ASP A 84 8.47 -2.46 -11.71
N LEU A 85 8.20 -1.82 -12.84
CA LEU A 85 9.22 -1.54 -13.86
C LEU A 85 10.03 -0.29 -13.44
N THR A 86 11.19 -0.49 -12.81
CA THR A 86 12.16 0.59 -12.54
C THR A 86 13.11 0.78 -13.75
N PRO A 87 13.50 2.02 -14.08
CA PRO A 87 14.46 2.29 -15.16
C PRO A 87 15.81 1.59 -15.02
#